data_AF-A0A7J7P304-F1
#
_entry.id   AF-A0A7J7P304-F1
#
_cell.length_a   1.000
_cell.length_b   1.000
_cell.length_c   1.000
_cell.angle_alpha   90.00
_cell.angle_beta   90.00
_cell.angle_gamma   90.00
#
_symmetry.space_group_name_H-M   'P 1'
#
loop_
_entity.id
_entity.type
_entity.pdbx_description
1 polymer ?
#
loop_
_entity_poly.entity_id
_entity_poly.type
_entity_poly.pdbx_seq_one_letter_code
_entity_poly.pdbx_strand_id
1 'polypeptide(L)'
;MQAFMKTWVAACQSGGNARMVIPAGTFLTSQLTFTGPCKGRVVVEVLGTVKAHTDISGYPSPEWFNFEDIDGLEVSGSGTFDGQGPQVWALNDCKKNSDCQMLPTSLKFSHVTNGKLWGISSLNSMAFHIGINNCLNFEVSSVKITAPAESPNTDGVHISSSTNVVVTKSVIGTGDDCVSFGQGSFNVSITDIVCGPGHGISIGSLGKYEQEKDVSGITVRNCTLKDTDNGVRIKTYQGSGPSKATHMVFENIKLLNVKNPLIIDQLYCDRGCAKSPSKVAISDVHFRNIKGTSSSENAVSIICSSSVPCANVELTDIDIQMVSNKPTTSECTNAKVLFKGVQKPLTKCM
;
A
#
# COMPACT_ATOMS: atom_id res chain seq x y z
N MET A 1 -6.80 3.35 -27.45
CA MET A 1 -5.35 3.05 -27.51
C MET A 1 -4.53 3.98 -28.41
N GLN A 2 -4.69 3.98 -29.75
CA GLN A 2 -3.81 4.75 -30.67
C GLN A 2 -3.72 6.26 -30.35
N ALA A 3 -4.84 6.91 -30.02
CA ALA A 3 -4.86 8.33 -29.68
C ALA A 3 -4.05 8.67 -28.42
N PHE A 4 -4.11 7.82 -27.38
CA PHE A 4 -3.30 7.96 -26.17
C PHE A 4 -1.81 7.89 -26.52
N MET A 5 -1.40 6.85 -27.25
CA MET A 5 0.01 6.65 -27.58
C MET A 5 0.59 7.74 -28.48
N LYS A 6 -0.16 8.17 -29.51
CA LYS A 6 0.27 9.27 -30.38
C LYS A 6 0.45 10.57 -29.60
N THR A 7 -0.46 10.88 -28.68
CA THR A 7 -0.39 12.08 -27.85
C THR A 7 0.76 12.03 -26.85
N TRP A 8 0.97 10.87 -26.21
CA TRP A 8 2.12 10.64 -25.32
C TRP A 8 3.45 10.86 -26.03
N VAL A 9 3.66 10.19 -27.18
CA VAL A 9 4.91 10.30 -27.95
C VAL A 9 5.17 11.77 -28.33
N ALA A 10 4.15 12.49 -28.78
CA ALA A 10 4.29 13.92 -29.10
C ALA A 10 4.68 14.76 -27.87
N ALA A 11 4.05 14.52 -26.72
CA ALA A 11 4.36 15.24 -25.48
C ALA A 11 5.78 14.94 -24.99
N CYS A 12 6.12 13.66 -24.86
CA CYS A 12 7.41 13.18 -24.36
C CYS A 12 8.61 13.64 -25.23
N GLN A 13 8.41 13.80 -26.54
CA GLN A 13 9.45 14.20 -27.49
C GLN A 13 9.54 15.71 -27.77
N SER A 14 8.68 16.52 -27.15
CA SER A 14 8.58 17.97 -27.43
C SER A 14 9.76 18.80 -26.88
N GLY A 15 10.45 18.33 -25.82
CA GLY A 15 11.59 19.04 -25.22
C GLY A 15 11.26 20.20 -24.28
N GLY A 16 9.98 20.46 -24.01
CA GLY A 16 9.52 21.46 -23.04
C GLY A 16 8.57 20.87 -21.99
N ASN A 17 7.93 21.72 -21.19
CA ASN A 17 6.85 21.32 -20.28
C ASN A 17 5.62 20.94 -21.12
N ALA A 18 5.51 19.67 -21.49
CA ALA A 18 4.45 19.16 -22.34
C ALA A 18 3.23 18.78 -21.52
N ARG A 19 2.04 18.90 -22.11
CA ARG A 19 0.79 18.44 -21.50
C ARG A 19 0.03 17.51 -22.43
N MET A 20 -0.22 16.29 -21.99
CA MET A 20 -1.18 15.37 -22.56
C MET A 20 -2.49 15.51 -21.79
N VAL A 21 -3.59 15.81 -22.49
CA VAL A 21 -4.92 15.96 -21.85
C VAL A 21 -5.80 14.77 -22.23
N ILE A 22 -6.37 14.12 -21.22
CA ILE A 22 -7.52 13.22 -21.37
C ILE A 22 -8.76 14.08 -21.08
N PRO A 23 -9.45 14.59 -22.12
CA PRO A 23 -10.50 15.58 -21.93
C PRO A 23 -11.73 14.96 -21.26
N ALA A 24 -12.70 15.81 -20.90
CA ALA A 24 -13.99 15.33 -20.43
C ALA A 24 -14.64 14.36 -21.44
N GLY A 25 -15.17 13.24 -20.95
CA GLY A 25 -15.71 12.16 -21.77
C GLY A 25 -15.40 10.79 -21.18
N THR A 26 -15.87 9.73 -21.83
CA THR A 26 -15.60 8.35 -21.44
C THR A 26 -14.75 7.66 -22.50
N PHE A 27 -13.63 7.07 -22.08
CA PHE A 27 -12.69 6.39 -22.97
C PHE A 27 -12.53 4.95 -22.53
N LEU A 28 -12.65 4.00 -23.46
CA LEU A 28 -12.40 2.59 -23.20
C LEU A 28 -11.04 2.19 -23.76
N THR A 29 -10.20 1.54 -22.96
CA THR A 29 -8.90 1.04 -23.42
C THR A 29 -8.46 -0.16 -22.59
N SER A 30 -7.72 -1.07 -23.22
CA SER A 30 -6.92 -2.09 -22.52
C SER A 30 -5.57 -1.49 -22.12
N GLN A 31 -4.55 -2.32 -21.91
CA GLN A 31 -3.21 -1.90 -21.49
C GLN A 31 -2.62 -0.76 -22.35
N LEU A 32 -2.00 0.19 -21.68
CA LEU A 32 -1.21 1.30 -22.21
C LEU A 32 0.09 1.42 -21.41
N THR A 33 1.21 1.44 -22.12
CA THR A 33 2.54 1.69 -21.53
C THR A 33 3.12 2.97 -22.11
N PHE A 34 3.34 3.94 -21.24
CA PHE A 34 3.90 5.26 -21.52
C PHE A 34 5.37 5.27 -21.11
N THR A 35 6.25 4.97 -22.06
CA THR A 35 7.69 4.85 -21.81
C THR A 35 8.43 6.15 -22.13
N GLY A 36 9.44 6.47 -21.31
CA GLY A 36 10.45 7.48 -21.58
C GLY A 36 11.71 6.89 -22.28
N PRO A 37 12.88 7.54 -22.16
CA PRO A 37 13.08 8.84 -21.52
C PRO A 37 12.40 9.96 -22.32
N CYS A 38 11.80 10.92 -21.60
CA CYS A 38 11.25 12.13 -22.20
C CYS A 38 12.29 13.25 -22.24
N LYS A 39 12.19 14.12 -23.23
CA LYS A 39 13.13 15.25 -23.39
C LYS A 39 12.92 16.38 -22.35
N GLY A 40 11.86 16.30 -21.56
CA GLY A 40 11.49 17.27 -20.54
C GLY A 40 10.33 16.75 -19.69
N ARG A 41 9.88 17.58 -18.73
CA ARG A 41 8.75 17.23 -17.85
C ARG A 41 7.46 17.05 -18.65
N VAL A 42 6.68 16.05 -18.28
CA VAL A 42 5.38 15.77 -18.90
C VAL A 42 4.27 15.80 -17.85
N VAL A 43 3.21 16.54 -18.15
CA VAL A 43 1.96 16.55 -17.39
C VAL A 43 0.91 15.73 -18.15
N VAL A 44 0.29 14.76 -17.49
CA VAL A 44 -0.88 14.04 -17.96
C VAL A 44 -2.08 14.56 -17.18
N GLU A 45 -2.85 15.45 -17.80
CA GLU A 45 -4.05 16.05 -17.21
C GLU A 45 -5.27 15.18 -17.51
N VAL A 46 -5.89 14.62 -16.47
CA VAL A 46 -7.01 13.69 -16.54
C VAL A 46 -8.29 14.41 -16.11
N LEU A 47 -9.17 14.70 -17.07
CA LEU A 47 -10.47 15.36 -16.83
C LEU A 47 -11.65 14.41 -17.06
N GLY A 48 -11.49 13.42 -17.92
CA GLY A 48 -12.50 12.42 -18.24
C GLY A 48 -12.47 11.17 -17.38
N THR A 49 -13.32 10.20 -17.74
CA THR A 49 -13.32 8.86 -17.19
C THR A 49 -12.68 7.90 -18.19
N VAL A 50 -11.61 7.24 -17.78
CA VAL A 50 -11.04 6.12 -18.52
C VAL A 50 -11.60 4.84 -17.91
N LYS A 51 -12.08 3.93 -18.74
CA LYS A 51 -12.59 2.61 -18.35
C LYS A 51 -11.68 1.52 -18.89
N ALA A 52 -11.39 0.54 -18.06
CA ALA A 52 -10.61 -0.62 -18.43
C ALA A 52 -11.47 -1.61 -19.22
N HIS A 53 -10.95 -2.12 -20.34
CA HIS A 53 -11.61 -3.21 -21.06
C HIS A 53 -11.61 -4.48 -20.20
N THR A 54 -12.72 -5.22 -20.11
CA THR A 54 -12.85 -6.36 -19.18
C THR A 54 -12.37 -7.70 -19.75
N ASP A 55 -12.02 -7.74 -21.03
CA ASP A 55 -11.31 -8.89 -21.62
C ASP A 55 -9.84 -8.87 -21.19
N ILE A 56 -9.47 -9.82 -20.33
CA ILE A 56 -8.12 -9.95 -19.76
C ILE A 56 -7.07 -10.27 -20.83
N SER A 57 -7.47 -10.84 -21.99
CA SER A 57 -6.52 -11.08 -23.10
C SER A 57 -5.93 -9.77 -23.68
N GLY A 58 -6.57 -8.63 -23.41
CA GLY A 58 -6.06 -7.30 -23.76
C GLY A 58 -4.93 -6.78 -22.86
N TYR A 59 -4.47 -7.56 -21.89
CA TYR A 59 -3.42 -7.19 -20.93
C TYR A 59 -2.28 -8.21 -20.98
N PRO A 60 -1.28 -8.00 -21.87
CA PRO A 60 -0.11 -8.86 -21.95
C PRO A 60 0.75 -8.85 -20.67
N SER A 61 0.57 -7.88 -19.78
CA SER A 61 1.23 -7.79 -18.47
C SER A 61 0.23 -7.26 -17.42
N PRO A 62 0.49 -7.45 -16.10
CA PRO A 62 -0.47 -7.15 -15.04
C PRO A 62 -0.56 -5.65 -14.69
N GLU A 63 -0.61 -4.80 -15.71
CA GLU A 63 -0.74 -3.35 -15.61
C GLU A 63 -1.69 -2.83 -16.70
N TRP A 64 -2.50 -1.84 -16.32
CA TRP A 64 -3.38 -1.15 -17.24
C TRP A 64 -2.76 0.14 -17.77
N PHE A 65 -2.46 1.10 -16.90
CA PHE A 65 -1.68 2.30 -17.26
C PHE A 65 -0.31 2.21 -16.58
N ASN A 66 0.73 1.89 -17.35
CA ASN A 66 2.10 1.87 -16.86
C ASN A 66 2.87 3.10 -17.36
N PHE A 67 3.46 3.86 -16.45
CA PHE A 67 4.39 4.95 -16.75
C PHE A 67 5.79 4.47 -16.37
N GLU A 68 6.70 4.43 -17.35
CA GLU A 68 7.98 3.73 -17.20
C GLU A 68 9.17 4.54 -17.70
N ASP A 69 10.26 4.56 -16.93
CA ASP A 69 11.54 5.20 -17.27
C ASP A 69 11.43 6.70 -17.56
N ILE A 70 10.78 7.45 -16.66
CA ILE A 70 10.51 8.89 -16.83
C ILE A 70 11.12 9.70 -15.68
N ASP A 71 11.83 10.77 -16.02
CA ASP A 71 12.19 11.84 -15.08
C ASP A 71 11.27 13.05 -15.27
N GLY A 72 10.52 13.39 -14.23
CA GLY A 72 9.63 14.56 -14.22
C GLY A 72 8.25 14.28 -14.81
N LEU A 73 7.51 13.34 -14.22
CA LEU A 73 6.12 13.05 -14.57
C LEU A 73 5.15 13.69 -13.56
N GLU A 74 4.11 14.33 -14.05
CA GLU A 74 2.92 14.65 -13.26
C GLU A 74 1.69 14.00 -13.90
N VAL A 75 0.90 13.26 -13.12
CA VAL A 75 -0.44 12.80 -13.50
C VAL A 75 -1.42 13.51 -12.57
N SER A 76 -2.25 14.38 -13.11
CA SER A 76 -3.09 15.27 -12.31
C SER A 76 -4.47 15.51 -12.91
N GLY A 77 -5.43 15.91 -12.08
CA GLY A 77 -6.76 16.32 -12.53
C GLY A 77 -7.88 15.72 -11.70
N SER A 78 -9.13 15.94 -12.10
CA SER A 78 -10.34 15.48 -11.40
C SER A 78 -10.97 14.24 -12.03
N GLY A 79 -10.33 13.66 -13.05
CA GLY A 79 -10.82 12.51 -13.80
C GLY A 79 -10.76 11.20 -13.01
N THR A 80 -11.31 10.15 -13.62
CA THR A 80 -11.47 8.83 -12.99
C THR A 80 -10.85 7.73 -13.84
N PHE A 81 -10.11 6.83 -13.21
CA PHE A 81 -9.73 5.53 -13.75
C PHE A 81 -10.68 4.47 -13.17
N ASP A 82 -11.62 3.97 -13.97
CA ASP A 82 -12.55 2.89 -13.62
C ASP A 82 -12.01 1.56 -14.14
N GLY A 83 -11.47 0.75 -13.24
CA GLY A 83 -10.87 -0.55 -13.55
C GLY A 83 -11.89 -1.63 -13.90
N GLN A 84 -13.19 -1.40 -13.71
CA GLN A 84 -14.25 -2.38 -13.96
C GLN A 84 -14.02 -3.76 -13.30
N GLY A 85 -13.31 -3.79 -12.16
CA GLY A 85 -12.91 -4.98 -11.41
C GLY A 85 -14.01 -6.01 -11.14
N PRO A 86 -15.26 -5.63 -10.76
CA PRO A 86 -16.35 -6.58 -10.52
C PRO A 86 -16.61 -7.58 -11.65
N GLN A 87 -16.26 -7.23 -12.90
CA GLN A 87 -16.45 -8.09 -14.06
C GLN A 87 -15.42 -9.22 -14.16
N VAL A 88 -14.28 -9.10 -13.46
CA VAL A 88 -13.12 -9.98 -13.63
C VAL A 88 -12.54 -10.53 -12.33
N TRP A 89 -12.94 -10.02 -11.16
CA TRP A 89 -12.44 -10.51 -9.87
C TRP A 89 -12.59 -12.02 -9.66
N ALA A 90 -13.62 -12.63 -10.22
CA ALA A 90 -13.83 -14.08 -10.16
C ALA A 90 -12.71 -14.89 -10.86
N LEU A 91 -11.92 -14.25 -11.73
CA LEU A 91 -10.77 -14.85 -12.40
C LEU A 91 -9.51 -14.88 -11.53
N ASN A 92 -9.50 -14.14 -10.40
CA ASN A 92 -8.37 -14.15 -9.48
C ASN A 92 -8.33 -15.47 -8.69
N ASP A 93 -7.52 -16.42 -9.16
CA ASP A 93 -7.24 -17.68 -8.50
C ASP A 93 -5.87 -17.68 -7.79
N CYS A 94 -5.24 -16.52 -7.67
CA CYS A 94 -3.91 -16.35 -7.10
C CYS A 94 -3.78 -16.74 -5.65
N LYS A 95 -4.86 -17.15 -4.96
CA LYS A 95 -4.86 -17.79 -3.63
C LYS A 95 -4.73 -19.31 -3.66
N LYS A 96 -5.00 -19.96 -4.79
CA LYS A 96 -5.06 -21.43 -4.94
C LYS A 96 -4.10 -21.95 -6.00
N ASN A 97 -3.77 -21.12 -6.98
CA ASN A 97 -2.91 -21.47 -8.11
C ASN A 97 -1.55 -20.76 -7.96
N SER A 98 -0.45 -21.51 -8.05
CA SER A 98 0.91 -20.94 -8.04
C SER A 98 1.26 -20.26 -9.37
N ASP A 99 0.63 -20.69 -10.46
CA ASP A 99 0.84 -20.18 -11.82
C ASP A 99 -0.26 -19.18 -12.22
N CYS A 100 -0.90 -18.57 -11.21
CA CYS A 100 -2.01 -17.65 -11.44
C CYS A 100 -1.59 -16.45 -12.29
N GLN A 101 -2.53 -15.93 -13.07
CA GLN A 101 -2.35 -14.68 -13.77
C GLN A 101 -2.81 -13.53 -12.89
N MET A 102 -1.89 -12.63 -12.56
CA MET A 102 -2.22 -11.40 -11.82
C MET A 102 -3.15 -10.52 -12.67
N LEU A 103 -4.24 -10.06 -12.07
CA LEU A 103 -5.11 -9.08 -12.72
C LEU A 103 -4.40 -7.72 -12.84
N PRO A 104 -4.78 -6.88 -13.83
CA PRO A 104 -4.12 -5.60 -14.07
C PRO A 104 -4.22 -4.60 -12.90
N THR A 105 -3.08 -4.05 -12.51
CA THR A 105 -3.01 -2.85 -11.65
C THR A 105 -3.47 -1.63 -12.45
N SER A 106 -4.33 -0.77 -11.88
CA SER A 106 -4.91 0.35 -12.63
C SER A 106 -3.86 1.37 -13.06
N LEU A 107 -3.06 1.89 -12.12
CA LEU A 107 -1.99 2.85 -12.37
C LEU A 107 -0.67 2.27 -11.82
N LYS A 108 0.33 2.10 -12.68
CA LYS A 108 1.67 1.62 -12.31
C LYS A 108 2.71 2.66 -12.70
N PHE A 109 3.62 2.94 -11.78
CA PHE A 109 4.76 3.83 -11.98
C PHE A 109 6.01 3.00 -11.75
N SER A 110 6.83 2.86 -12.79
CA SER A 110 8.02 2.02 -12.82
C SER A 110 9.23 2.89 -13.17
N HIS A 111 10.25 2.92 -12.31
CA HIS A 111 11.46 3.73 -12.58
C HIS A 111 11.19 5.22 -12.83
N VAL A 112 10.18 5.78 -12.15
CA VAL A 112 9.87 7.22 -12.25
C VAL A 112 10.70 7.99 -11.24
N THR A 113 11.42 9.00 -11.72
CA THR A 113 12.13 9.98 -10.89
C THR A 113 11.38 11.31 -10.91
N ASN A 114 11.28 11.98 -9.75
CA ASN A 114 10.58 13.26 -9.62
C ASN A 114 9.12 13.19 -10.11
N GLY A 115 8.39 12.19 -9.63
CA GLY A 115 7.02 11.88 -10.03
C GLY A 115 5.96 12.49 -9.11
N LYS A 116 4.79 12.80 -9.65
CA LYS A 116 3.65 13.28 -8.89
C LYS A 116 2.34 12.72 -9.43
N LEU A 117 1.48 12.23 -8.55
CA LEU A 117 0.10 11.83 -8.80
C LEU A 117 -0.84 12.66 -7.91
N TRP A 118 -1.74 13.44 -8.50
CA TRP A 118 -2.57 14.37 -7.74
C TRP A 118 -4.03 14.43 -8.18
N GLY A 119 -4.95 14.41 -7.21
CA GLY A 119 -6.37 14.79 -7.40
C GLY A 119 -7.27 13.74 -8.06
N ILE A 120 -6.71 12.72 -8.69
CA ILE A 120 -7.49 11.75 -9.48
C ILE A 120 -8.33 10.81 -8.60
N SER A 121 -9.35 10.21 -9.22
CA SER A 121 -10.10 9.11 -8.64
C SER A 121 -9.71 7.78 -9.30
N SER A 122 -9.58 6.72 -8.50
CA SER A 122 -9.42 5.34 -8.97
C SER A 122 -10.56 4.49 -8.41
N LEU A 123 -11.36 3.90 -9.30
CA LEU A 123 -12.59 3.21 -8.98
C LEU A 123 -12.47 1.74 -9.42
N ASN A 124 -12.84 0.82 -8.53
CA ASN A 124 -13.01 -0.60 -8.82
C ASN A 124 -11.85 -1.20 -9.63
N SER A 125 -10.62 -1.12 -9.12
CA SER A 125 -9.47 -1.71 -9.82
C SER A 125 -9.62 -3.24 -9.93
N MET A 126 -9.04 -3.84 -10.98
CA MET A 126 -9.04 -5.30 -11.15
C MET A 126 -8.11 -5.99 -10.15
N ALA A 127 -6.98 -5.35 -9.84
CA ALA A 127 -6.06 -5.68 -8.75
C ALA A 127 -5.72 -4.39 -7.99
N PHE A 128 -4.44 -4.10 -7.75
CA PHE A 128 -4.01 -2.88 -7.07
C PHE A 128 -4.50 -1.62 -7.81
N HIS A 129 -4.83 -0.57 -7.08
CA HIS A 129 -5.22 0.71 -7.66
C HIS A 129 -3.99 1.48 -8.15
N ILE A 130 -2.98 1.63 -7.30
CA ILE A 130 -1.74 2.35 -7.60
C ILE A 130 -0.53 1.52 -7.17
N GLY A 131 0.38 1.25 -8.10
CA GLY A 131 1.68 0.62 -7.83
C GLY A 131 2.83 1.59 -8.07
N ILE A 132 3.69 1.78 -7.08
CA ILE A 132 4.91 2.61 -7.15
C ILE A 132 6.11 1.68 -6.99
N ASN A 133 6.86 1.49 -8.06
CA ASN A 133 7.93 0.51 -8.14
C ASN A 133 9.22 1.13 -8.67
N ASN A 134 10.33 0.92 -7.95
CA ASN A 134 11.64 1.48 -8.32
C ASN A 134 11.64 3.00 -8.57
N CYS A 135 10.80 3.74 -7.85
CA CYS A 135 10.68 5.19 -8.03
C CYS A 135 11.57 5.98 -7.05
N LEU A 136 11.93 7.20 -7.44
CA LEU A 136 12.70 8.13 -6.62
C LEU A 136 12.02 9.50 -6.58
N ASN A 137 11.80 10.04 -5.38
CA ASN A 137 11.11 11.32 -5.18
C ASN A 137 9.71 11.31 -5.82
N PHE A 138 8.79 10.55 -5.22
CA PHE A 138 7.44 10.38 -5.75
C PHE A 138 6.38 10.86 -4.75
N GLU A 139 5.46 11.72 -5.19
CA GLU A 139 4.35 12.21 -4.37
C GLU A 139 3.00 11.67 -4.89
N VAL A 140 2.20 11.10 -4.00
CA VAL A 140 0.77 10.84 -4.22
C VAL A 140 -0.02 11.73 -3.26
N SER A 141 -0.89 12.59 -3.78
CA SER A 141 -1.67 13.47 -2.92
C SER A 141 -3.09 13.74 -3.41
N SER A 142 -4.02 13.89 -2.47
CA SER A 142 -5.43 14.21 -2.76
C SER A 142 -6.12 13.19 -3.68
N VAL A 143 -5.74 11.91 -3.63
CA VAL A 143 -6.39 10.87 -4.44
C VAL A 143 -7.60 10.28 -3.72
N LYS A 144 -8.59 9.83 -4.50
CA LYS A 144 -9.74 9.09 -4.00
C LYS A 144 -9.73 7.68 -4.58
N ILE A 145 -9.60 6.68 -3.73
CA ILE A 145 -9.63 5.26 -4.12
C ILE A 145 -10.92 4.64 -3.57
N THR A 146 -11.64 3.91 -4.41
CA THR A 146 -12.89 3.27 -4.00
C THR A 146 -13.04 1.91 -4.67
N ALA A 147 -13.11 0.86 -3.85
CA ALA A 147 -13.58 -0.47 -4.19
C ALA A 147 -14.34 -1.07 -2.98
N PRO A 148 -15.22 -2.06 -3.19
CA PRO A 148 -15.94 -2.76 -2.12
C PRO A 148 -15.00 -3.52 -1.17
N ALA A 149 -15.43 -3.73 0.07
CA ALA A 149 -14.64 -4.43 1.10
C ALA A 149 -14.32 -5.89 0.74
N GLU A 150 -15.13 -6.51 -0.10
CA GLU A 150 -14.99 -7.88 -0.58
C GLU A 150 -14.14 -8.00 -1.86
N SER A 151 -13.67 -6.89 -2.43
CA SER A 151 -12.88 -6.91 -3.66
C SER A 151 -11.50 -7.53 -3.44
N PRO A 152 -11.11 -8.58 -4.18
CA PRO A 152 -9.91 -9.36 -3.89
C PRO A 152 -8.64 -8.66 -4.37
N ASN A 153 -7.67 -8.47 -3.46
CA ASN A 153 -6.34 -7.95 -3.79
C ASN A 153 -6.37 -6.58 -4.49
N THR A 154 -7.26 -5.70 -4.01
CA THR A 154 -7.42 -4.34 -4.52
C THR A 154 -6.64 -3.32 -3.68
N ASP A 155 -5.37 -3.60 -3.36
CA ASP A 155 -4.54 -2.68 -2.58
C ASP A 155 -4.61 -1.24 -3.12
N GLY A 156 -4.70 -0.26 -2.23
CA GLY A 156 -4.83 1.15 -2.61
C GLY A 156 -3.54 1.68 -3.24
N VAL A 157 -2.53 1.94 -2.41
CA VAL A 157 -1.19 2.34 -2.86
C VAL A 157 -0.17 1.30 -2.41
N HIS A 158 0.39 0.56 -3.37
CA HIS A 158 1.46 -0.40 -3.13
C HIS A 158 2.82 0.24 -3.46
N ILE A 159 3.77 0.20 -2.52
CA ILE A 159 5.09 0.83 -2.65
C ILE A 159 6.20 -0.22 -2.51
N SER A 160 7.07 -0.34 -3.50
CA SER A 160 8.18 -1.30 -3.48
C SER A 160 9.42 -0.72 -4.13
N SER A 161 10.59 -1.07 -3.59
CA SER A 161 11.91 -0.68 -4.10
C SER A 161 12.07 0.82 -4.37
N SER A 162 11.35 1.66 -3.62
CA SER A 162 11.23 3.10 -3.92
C SER A 162 11.79 3.95 -2.78
N THR A 163 12.37 5.10 -3.12
CA THR A 163 13.01 6.01 -2.15
C THR A 163 12.37 7.39 -2.18
N ASN A 164 12.18 8.02 -1.02
CA ASN A 164 11.57 9.34 -0.87
C ASN A 164 10.16 9.38 -1.47
N VAL A 165 9.27 8.54 -0.95
CA VAL A 165 7.86 8.50 -1.38
C VAL A 165 6.98 9.18 -0.33
N VAL A 166 6.05 10.02 -0.77
CA VAL A 166 5.06 10.68 0.11
C VAL A 166 3.67 10.33 -0.38
N VAL A 167 2.81 9.82 0.50
CA VAL A 167 1.38 9.64 0.26
C VAL A 167 0.62 10.50 1.26
N THR A 168 -0.20 11.43 0.79
CA THR A 168 -0.84 12.39 1.69
C THR A 168 -2.27 12.79 1.31
N LYS A 169 -3.08 13.21 2.28
CA LYS A 169 -4.40 13.85 2.09
C LYS A 169 -5.36 13.03 1.22
N SER A 170 -5.37 11.71 1.36
CA SER A 170 -6.11 10.82 0.45
C SER A 170 -7.17 10.01 1.19
N VAL A 171 -8.22 9.62 0.47
CA VAL A 171 -9.30 8.77 0.98
C VAL A 171 -9.26 7.45 0.23
N ILE A 172 -9.05 6.35 0.95
CA ILE A 172 -8.78 5.03 0.38
C ILE A 172 -9.73 4.01 0.99
N GLY A 173 -10.64 3.48 0.18
CA GLY A 173 -11.47 2.32 0.52
C GLY A 173 -11.27 1.21 -0.49
N THR A 174 -10.94 0.02 -0.01
CA THR A 174 -10.53 -1.14 -0.80
C THR A 174 -11.03 -2.44 -0.16
N GLY A 175 -10.78 -3.58 -0.79
CA GLY A 175 -10.96 -4.91 -0.17
C GLY A 175 -9.66 -5.54 0.33
N ASP A 176 -8.52 -4.84 0.17
CA ASP A 176 -7.21 -5.24 0.71
C ASP A 176 -6.50 -4.04 1.36
N ASP A 177 -5.17 -4.05 1.49
CA ASP A 177 -4.38 -3.03 2.18
C ASP A 177 -4.62 -1.62 1.57
N CYS A 178 -4.91 -0.60 2.39
CA CYS A 178 -5.04 0.78 1.92
C CYS A 178 -3.70 1.30 1.39
N VAL A 179 -2.64 1.05 2.15
CA VAL A 179 -1.25 1.28 1.74
C VAL A 179 -0.45 0.04 2.13
N SER A 180 0.23 -0.56 1.17
CA SER A 180 1.07 -1.74 1.38
C SER A 180 2.51 -1.50 0.92
N PHE A 181 3.45 -2.22 1.53
CA PHE A 181 4.87 -2.09 1.23
C PHE A 181 5.47 -3.44 0.83
N GLY A 182 6.21 -3.44 -0.27
CA GLY A 182 7.15 -4.50 -0.62
C GLY A 182 8.57 -4.18 -0.14
N GLN A 183 9.50 -5.06 -0.49
CA GLN A 183 10.93 -4.94 -0.20
C GLN A 183 11.57 -3.64 -0.73
N GLY A 184 12.71 -3.25 -0.16
CA GLY A 184 13.60 -2.23 -0.76
C GLY A 184 13.12 -0.78 -0.67
N SER A 185 12.12 -0.48 0.15
CA SER A 185 11.57 0.88 0.27
C SER A 185 12.26 1.66 1.38
N PHE A 186 12.66 2.90 1.08
CA PHE A 186 13.42 3.76 2.00
C PHE A 186 12.83 5.16 2.09
N ASN A 187 12.72 5.71 3.30
CA ASN A 187 12.22 7.06 3.54
C ASN A 187 10.84 7.31 2.90
N VAL A 188 9.81 6.68 3.47
CA VAL A 188 8.43 6.79 3.00
C VAL A 188 7.55 7.41 4.07
N SER A 189 6.76 8.42 3.69
CA SER A 189 5.84 9.12 4.58
C SER A 189 4.40 8.97 4.13
N ILE A 190 3.55 8.48 5.03
CA ILE A 190 2.10 8.33 4.84
C ILE A 190 1.42 9.27 5.84
N THR A 191 0.71 10.29 5.36
CA THR A 191 0.16 11.34 6.23
C THR A 191 -1.27 11.73 5.88
N ASP A 192 -2.09 12.06 6.87
CA ASP A 192 -3.44 12.59 6.66
C ASP A 192 -4.31 11.69 5.75
N ILE A 193 -4.26 10.37 5.95
CA ILE A 193 -5.02 9.38 5.19
C ILE A 193 -6.28 8.98 5.95
N VAL A 194 -7.41 8.90 5.24
CA VAL A 194 -8.60 8.18 5.70
C VAL A 194 -8.66 6.85 4.97
N CYS A 195 -8.49 5.77 5.70
CA CYS A 195 -8.44 4.40 5.19
C CYS A 195 -9.64 3.62 5.71
N GLY A 196 -10.39 2.96 4.82
CA GLY A 196 -11.58 2.21 5.21
C GLY A 196 -12.68 2.16 4.17
N PRO A 197 -13.24 0.97 3.87
CA PRO A 197 -12.86 -0.36 4.38
C PRO A 197 -11.52 -0.85 3.79
N GLY A 198 -11.02 -2.02 4.23
CA GLY A 198 -9.80 -2.66 3.71
C GLY A 198 -8.95 -3.33 4.80
N HIS A 199 -7.71 -3.69 4.50
CA HIS A 199 -6.80 -4.37 5.44
C HIS A 199 -5.90 -3.43 6.25
N GLY A 200 -6.07 -2.10 6.14
CA GLY A 200 -5.28 -1.12 6.90
C GLY A 200 -3.99 -0.70 6.20
N ILE A 201 -2.98 -0.29 6.98
CA ILE A 201 -1.65 0.10 6.49
C ILE A 201 -0.65 -1.00 6.87
N SER A 202 -0.08 -1.66 5.88
CA SER A 202 0.71 -2.88 6.07
C SER A 202 2.14 -2.76 5.52
N ILE A 203 3.13 -2.92 6.40
CA ILE A 203 4.53 -3.13 5.99
C ILE A 203 4.71 -4.62 5.70
N GLY A 204 5.01 -4.96 4.45
CA GLY A 204 5.16 -6.32 3.99
C GLY A 204 3.95 -6.86 3.20
N SER A 205 3.93 -8.16 2.88
CA SER A 205 4.77 -9.19 3.49
C SER A 205 6.24 -9.12 3.06
N LEU A 206 7.12 -9.11 4.06
CA LEU A 206 8.57 -9.19 3.89
C LEU A 206 9.06 -10.61 4.13
N GLY A 207 10.26 -10.93 3.67
CA GLY A 207 10.89 -12.23 3.71
C GLY A 207 10.39 -13.19 2.61
N LYS A 208 9.76 -12.67 1.55
CA LYS A 208 9.20 -13.48 0.47
C LYS A 208 10.27 -13.94 -0.52
N TYR A 209 11.24 -13.07 -0.80
CA TYR A 209 12.24 -13.29 -1.83
C TYR A 209 13.57 -13.77 -1.23
N GLU A 210 14.32 -14.55 -2.02
CA GLU A 210 15.74 -14.75 -1.73
C GLU A 210 16.47 -13.40 -1.84
N GLN A 211 17.37 -13.14 -0.90
CA GLN A 211 18.15 -11.88 -0.85
C GLN A 211 17.25 -10.63 -0.87
N GLU A 212 16.11 -10.70 -0.18
CA GLU A 212 15.16 -9.60 -0.13
C GLU A 212 15.81 -8.32 0.45
N LYS A 213 15.56 -7.19 -0.21
CA LYS A 213 16.10 -5.89 0.17
C LYS A 213 15.42 -5.35 1.44
N ASP A 214 16.22 -4.70 2.28
CA ASP A 214 15.77 -4.05 3.50
C ASP A 214 14.69 -2.98 3.25
N VAL A 215 13.86 -2.75 4.26
CA VAL A 215 12.89 -1.64 4.34
C VAL A 215 13.25 -0.76 5.53
N SER A 216 13.32 0.55 5.34
CA SER A 216 13.70 1.45 6.43
C SER A 216 13.14 2.87 6.32
N GLY A 217 12.90 3.52 7.45
CA GLY A 217 12.49 4.93 7.50
C GLY A 217 11.05 5.11 7.05
N ILE A 218 10.11 4.38 7.65
CA ILE A 218 8.68 4.48 7.34
C ILE A 218 7.98 5.30 8.42
N THR A 219 7.29 6.35 8.02
CA THR A 219 6.49 7.17 8.95
C THR A 219 5.03 7.18 8.51
N VAL A 220 4.14 6.73 9.38
CA VAL A 220 2.68 6.83 9.22
C VAL A 220 2.15 7.77 10.29
N ARG A 221 1.57 8.89 9.91
CA ARG A 221 1.15 9.93 10.85
C ARG A 221 -0.22 10.54 10.53
N ASN A 222 -1.00 10.85 11.57
CA ASN A 222 -2.29 11.58 11.44
C ASN A 222 -3.31 10.84 10.56
N CYS A 223 -3.36 9.51 10.64
CA CYS A 223 -4.27 8.70 9.84
C CYS A 223 -5.52 8.30 10.63
N THR A 224 -6.65 8.16 9.93
CA THR A 224 -7.86 7.54 10.47
C THR A 224 -8.13 6.23 9.73
N LEU A 225 -8.20 5.12 10.47
CA LEU A 225 -8.55 3.82 9.94
C LEU A 225 -9.95 3.46 10.44
N LYS A 226 -10.85 3.16 9.51
CA LYS A 226 -12.27 2.95 9.78
C LYS A 226 -12.75 1.67 9.11
N ASP A 227 -13.43 0.81 9.85
CA ASP A 227 -14.03 -0.43 9.32
C ASP A 227 -13.01 -1.29 8.54
N THR A 228 -11.75 -1.30 8.99
CA THR A 228 -10.67 -2.09 8.41
C THR A 228 -10.41 -3.37 9.21
N ASP A 229 -9.90 -4.39 8.53
CA ASP A 229 -9.47 -5.64 9.18
C ASP A 229 -8.27 -5.42 10.09
N ASN A 230 -7.35 -4.52 9.72
CA ASN A 230 -6.21 -4.19 10.56
C ASN A 230 -6.03 -2.68 10.66
N GLY A 231 -5.37 -2.24 11.73
CA GLY A 231 -4.93 -0.86 11.83
C GLY A 231 -3.58 -0.72 11.13
N VAL A 232 -2.52 -0.66 11.92
CA VAL A 232 -1.14 -0.70 11.41
C VAL A 232 -0.54 -2.08 11.63
N ARG A 233 0.11 -2.62 10.60
CA ARG A 233 0.59 -4.00 10.57
C ARG A 233 1.99 -4.08 9.99
N ILE A 234 2.86 -4.86 10.62
CA ILE A 234 4.13 -5.33 10.03
C ILE A 234 4.03 -6.84 9.92
N LYS A 235 4.22 -7.41 8.72
CA LYS A 235 4.07 -8.86 8.47
C LYS A 235 5.30 -9.42 7.75
N THR A 236 5.89 -10.48 8.30
CA THR A 236 7.08 -11.15 7.70
C THR A 236 6.88 -12.66 7.63
N TYR A 237 7.23 -13.26 6.49
CA TYR A 237 7.02 -14.69 6.25
C TYR A 237 7.83 -15.58 7.21
N GLN A 238 7.20 -16.67 7.66
CA GLN A 238 7.92 -17.79 8.28
C GLN A 238 8.95 -18.37 7.30
N GLY A 239 10.07 -18.87 7.83
CA GLY A 239 11.14 -19.50 7.05
C GLY A 239 11.93 -18.55 6.14
N SER A 240 11.67 -17.25 6.21
CA SER A 240 12.35 -16.23 5.43
C SER A 240 13.86 -16.16 5.68
N GLY A 241 14.60 -15.78 4.64
CA GLY A 241 16.01 -15.40 4.74
C GLY A 241 16.21 -14.08 5.49
N PRO A 242 17.47 -13.72 5.81
CA PRO A 242 17.76 -12.48 6.53
C PRO A 242 17.54 -11.24 5.65
N SER A 243 16.76 -10.30 6.16
CA SER A 243 16.63 -8.90 5.70
C SER A 243 16.26 -8.03 6.91
N LYS A 244 16.12 -6.72 6.75
CA LYS A 244 15.79 -5.80 7.85
C LYS A 244 14.55 -4.97 7.56
N ALA A 245 13.76 -4.72 8.60
CA ALA A 245 12.68 -3.74 8.62
C ALA A 245 12.88 -2.81 9.82
N THR A 246 13.34 -1.57 9.58
CA THR A 246 13.83 -0.69 10.67
C THR A 246 13.36 0.75 10.60
N HIS A 247 13.47 1.48 11.71
CA HIS A 247 13.17 2.92 11.80
C HIS A 247 11.74 3.22 11.33
N MET A 248 10.76 2.66 12.03
CA MET A 248 9.34 2.78 11.70
C MET A 248 8.59 3.53 12.78
N VAL A 249 7.79 4.53 12.39
CA VAL A 249 7.00 5.34 13.30
C VAL A 249 5.54 5.32 12.86
N PHE A 250 4.65 4.92 13.76
CA PHE A 250 3.20 4.97 13.61
C PHE A 250 2.65 5.91 14.69
N GLU A 251 2.20 7.09 14.30
CA GLU A 251 1.89 8.17 15.25
C GLU A 251 0.57 8.88 14.98
N ASN A 252 -0.16 9.25 16.03
CA ASN A 252 -1.43 9.99 15.93
C ASN A 252 -2.44 9.26 15.02
N ILE A 253 -2.76 8.02 15.37
CA ILE A 253 -3.65 7.17 14.57
C ILE A 253 -4.98 7.02 15.29
N LYS A 254 -6.06 7.33 14.57
CA LYS A 254 -7.43 7.15 15.04
C LYS A 254 -8.03 5.89 14.46
N LEU A 255 -8.52 5.02 15.33
CA LEU A 255 -9.12 3.73 14.98
C LEU A 255 -10.63 3.79 15.19
N LEU A 256 -11.40 3.38 14.19
CA LEU A 256 -12.85 3.35 14.25
C LEU A 256 -13.33 1.96 13.80
N ASN A 257 -13.74 1.13 14.75
CA ASN A 257 -14.26 -0.21 14.47
C ASN A 257 -13.25 -1.10 13.70
N VAL A 258 -11.98 -1.06 14.12
CA VAL A 258 -10.88 -1.80 13.45
C VAL A 258 -10.71 -3.19 14.08
N LYS A 259 -10.66 -4.25 13.27
CA LYS A 259 -10.64 -5.62 13.81
C LYS A 259 -9.34 -5.97 14.52
N ASN A 260 -8.17 -5.77 13.92
CA ASN A 260 -6.85 -6.01 14.51
C ASN A 260 -6.01 -4.72 14.51
N PRO A 261 -6.10 -3.89 15.55
CA PRO A 261 -5.57 -2.52 15.53
C PRO A 261 -4.05 -2.35 15.35
N LEU A 262 -3.23 -3.10 16.08
CA LEU A 262 -1.77 -2.97 16.06
C LEU A 262 -1.14 -4.36 15.98
N ILE A 263 -0.40 -4.61 14.90
CA ILE A 263 0.20 -5.93 14.63
C ILE A 263 1.68 -5.82 14.26
N ILE A 264 2.52 -6.62 14.92
CA ILE A 264 3.75 -7.17 14.35
C ILE A 264 3.56 -8.69 14.29
N ASP A 265 3.63 -9.27 13.10
CA ASP A 265 3.42 -10.70 12.85
C ASP A 265 4.60 -11.28 12.06
N GLN A 266 5.51 -11.94 12.76
CA GLN A 266 6.60 -12.72 12.15
C GLN A 266 6.26 -14.20 11.95
N LEU A 267 5.00 -14.58 12.12
CA LEU A 267 4.45 -15.89 11.81
C LEU A 267 3.62 -15.88 10.52
N TYR A 268 3.70 -14.81 9.73
CA TYR A 268 2.89 -14.65 8.55
C TYR A 268 3.11 -15.79 7.55
N CYS A 269 2.00 -16.31 7.03
CA CYS A 269 1.98 -17.31 5.98
C CYS A 269 0.62 -17.25 5.26
N ASP A 270 0.65 -17.29 3.93
CA ASP A 270 -0.53 -17.38 3.08
C ASP A 270 -0.66 -18.74 2.39
N ARG A 271 0.46 -19.46 2.16
CA ARG A 271 0.52 -20.81 1.59
C ARG A 271 1.75 -21.57 2.08
N GLY A 272 1.63 -22.89 2.20
CA GLY A 272 2.78 -23.80 2.33
C GLY A 272 3.70 -23.45 3.50
N CYS A 273 3.13 -23.17 4.68
CA CYS A 273 3.82 -22.53 5.79
C CYS A 273 5.06 -23.30 6.23
N ALA A 274 6.21 -22.61 6.18
CA ALA A 274 7.44 -23.11 6.76
C ALA A 274 7.28 -23.23 8.28
N LYS A 275 7.94 -24.24 8.85
CA LYS A 275 7.99 -24.42 10.32
C LYS A 275 9.13 -23.62 10.97
N SER A 276 10.08 -23.14 10.17
CA SER A 276 11.21 -22.36 10.65
C SER A 276 10.81 -20.91 10.95
N PRO A 277 11.42 -20.28 11.96
CA PRO A 277 11.14 -18.89 12.30
C PRO A 277 11.65 -17.93 11.21
N SER A 278 10.99 -16.78 11.07
CA SER A 278 11.46 -15.69 10.20
C SER A 278 12.85 -15.21 10.60
N LYS A 279 13.71 -14.87 9.62
CA LYS A 279 15.00 -14.22 9.88
C LYS A 279 15.01 -12.73 9.53
N VAL A 280 13.85 -12.14 9.22
CA VAL A 280 13.74 -10.69 9.04
C VAL A 280 13.93 -10.01 10.39
N ALA A 281 14.94 -9.15 10.51
CA ALA A 281 15.21 -8.41 11.73
C ALA A 281 14.33 -7.15 11.78
N ILE A 282 13.41 -7.09 12.75
CA ILE A 282 12.58 -5.93 13.01
C ILE A 282 13.16 -5.16 14.18
N SER A 283 13.48 -3.88 13.99
CA SER A 283 13.94 -3.04 15.09
C SER A 283 13.61 -1.56 14.94
N ASP A 284 13.62 -0.83 16.06
CA ASP A 284 13.35 0.61 16.09
C ASP A 284 11.95 0.95 15.55
N VAL A 285 10.94 0.42 16.26
CA VAL A 285 9.53 0.55 15.87
C VAL A 285 8.78 1.27 16.98
N HIS A 286 8.19 2.42 16.64
CA HIS A 286 7.51 3.29 17.59
C HIS A 286 6.04 3.42 17.25
N PHE A 287 5.17 2.97 18.14
CA PHE A 287 3.73 3.22 18.09
C PHE A 287 3.40 4.29 19.13
N ARG A 288 2.83 5.42 18.68
CA ARG A 288 2.63 6.61 19.52
C ARG A 288 1.25 7.20 19.34
N ASN A 289 0.54 7.46 20.44
CA ASN A 289 -0.77 8.11 20.42
C ASN A 289 -1.75 7.44 19.44
N ILE A 290 -1.97 6.14 19.62
CA ILE A 290 -2.90 5.33 18.81
C ILE A 290 -4.14 5.08 19.66
N LYS A 291 -5.29 5.57 19.19
CA LYS A 291 -6.51 5.62 20.00
C LYS A 291 -7.75 5.25 19.22
N GLY A 292 -8.74 4.68 19.90
CA GLY A 292 -10.08 4.50 19.35
C GLY A 292 -10.70 3.14 19.65
N THR A 293 -11.40 2.58 18.67
CA THR A 293 -12.22 1.38 18.88
C THR A 293 -11.83 0.19 18.03
N SER A 294 -11.84 -0.99 18.67
CA SER A 294 -11.67 -2.28 18.00
C SER A 294 -12.98 -3.06 17.92
N SER A 295 -13.16 -3.83 16.84
CA SER A 295 -14.26 -4.78 16.70
C SER A 295 -13.94 -6.17 17.26
N SER A 296 -12.70 -6.43 17.66
CA SER A 296 -12.26 -7.69 18.28
C SER A 296 -11.64 -7.45 19.66
N GLU A 297 -11.43 -8.54 20.42
CA GLU A 297 -10.85 -8.45 21.76
C GLU A 297 -9.36 -8.11 21.72
N ASN A 298 -8.59 -8.74 20.83
CA ASN A 298 -7.14 -8.56 20.74
C ASN A 298 -6.79 -7.27 20.00
N ALA A 299 -6.41 -6.24 20.77
CA ALA A 299 -6.11 -4.91 20.23
C ALA A 299 -4.63 -4.72 19.85
N VAL A 300 -3.73 -5.47 20.48
CA VAL A 300 -2.27 -5.33 20.30
C VAL A 300 -1.65 -6.71 20.22
N SER A 301 -1.07 -7.04 19.07
CA SER A 301 -0.38 -8.30 18.81
C SER A 301 1.06 -8.03 18.38
N ILE A 302 2.03 -8.40 19.21
CA ILE A 302 3.46 -8.25 18.93
C ILE A 302 4.10 -9.64 18.95
N ILE A 303 4.01 -10.35 17.83
CA ILE A 303 4.52 -11.70 17.67
C ILE A 303 5.80 -11.66 16.85
N CYS A 304 6.92 -11.66 17.55
CA CYS A 304 8.24 -11.61 16.95
C CYS A 304 8.88 -12.99 16.85
N SER A 305 9.87 -13.08 15.97
CA SER A 305 10.59 -14.31 15.68
C SER A 305 11.40 -14.78 16.89
N SER A 306 11.36 -16.08 17.18
CA SER A 306 12.18 -16.68 18.23
C SER A 306 13.67 -16.75 17.87
N SER A 307 14.02 -16.74 16.57
CA SER A 307 15.42 -16.73 16.11
C SER A 307 15.99 -15.31 16.04
N VAL A 308 15.15 -14.31 15.78
CA VAL A 308 15.53 -12.91 15.67
C VAL A 308 14.47 -12.05 16.40
N PRO A 309 14.51 -11.99 17.74
CA PRO A 309 13.57 -11.19 18.53
C PRO A 309 13.53 -9.72 18.10
N CYS A 310 12.36 -9.08 18.19
CA CYS A 310 12.25 -7.66 17.88
C CYS A 310 13.01 -6.81 18.92
N ALA A 311 13.71 -5.79 18.44
CA ALA A 311 14.51 -4.89 19.27
C ALA A 311 14.00 -3.46 19.22
N ASN A 312 14.07 -2.74 20.34
CA ASN A 312 13.69 -1.32 20.45
C ASN A 312 12.26 -1.04 19.94
N VAL A 313 11.30 -1.86 20.36
CA VAL A 313 9.88 -1.59 20.12
C VAL A 313 9.36 -0.71 21.24
N GLU A 314 8.64 0.36 20.91
CA GLU A 314 8.06 1.30 21.87
C GLU A 314 6.54 1.42 21.65
N LEU A 315 5.78 1.29 22.74
CA LEU A 315 4.36 1.63 22.80
C LEU A 315 4.18 2.84 23.72
N THR A 316 3.73 3.96 23.16
CA THR A 316 3.45 5.19 23.92
C THR A 316 2.01 5.64 23.69
N ASP A 317 1.25 5.84 24.77
CA ASP A 317 -0.13 6.35 24.72
C ASP A 317 -1.05 5.55 23.79
N ILE A 318 -1.15 4.25 24.05
CA ILE A 318 -2.06 3.33 23.36
C ILE A 318 -3.37 3.28 24.15
N ASP A 319 -4.48 3.71 23.54
CA ASP A 319 -5.80 3.74 24.17
C ASP A 319 -6.89 3.19 23.25
N ILE A 320 -7.05 1.87 23.28
CA ILE A 320 -7.93 1.11 22.39
C ILE A 320 -8.92 0.31 23.24
N GLN A 321 -10.20 0.48 22.96
CA GLN A 321 -11.28 -0.26 23.62
C GLN A 321 -12.17 -0.95 22.59
N MET A 322 -12.92 -1.96 23.00
CA MET A 322 -13.89 -2.54 22.07
C MET A 322 -15.04 -1.57 21.79
N VAL A 323 -15.63 -1.65 20.59
CA VAL A 323 -16.89 -0.96 20.25
C VAL A 323 -18.01 -1.34 21.24
N SER A 324 -17.99 -2.57 21.73
CA SER A 324 -18.92 -3.09 22.74
C SER A 324 -18.67 -2.58 24.16
N ASN A 325 -17.69 -1.68 24.36
CA ASN A 325 -17.19 -1.22 25.66
C ASN A 325 -16.60 -2.31 26.56
N LYS A 326 -16.37 -3.52 26.03
CA LYS A 326 -15.61 -4.56 26.73
C LYS A 326 -14.11 -4.23 26.76
N PRO A 327 -13.37 -4.74 27.76
CA PRO A 327 -11.91 -4.65 27.78
C PRO A 327 -11.29 -5.31 26.55
N THR A 328 -10.22 -4.70 26.04
CA THR A 328 -9.35 -5.29 25.03
C THR A 328 -8.24 -6.11 25.68
N THR A 329 -7.66 -7.04 24.93
CA THR A 329 -6.53 -7.89 25.30
C THR A 329 -5.34 -7.61 24.39
N SER A 330 -4.18 -8.13 24.77
CA SER A 330 -2.96 -8.05 23.97
C SER A 330 -2.12 -9.30 24.12
N GLU A 331 -1.31 -9.59 23.11
CA GLU A 331 -0.30 -10.65 23.13
C GLU A 331 1.07 -10.10 22.71
N CYS A 332 2.12 -10.63 23.31
CA CYS A 332 3.48 -10.23 22.98
C CYS A 332 4.48 -11.35 23.24
N THR A 333 5.30 -11.69 22.24
CA THR A 333 6.30 -12.76 22.32
C THR A 333 7.59 -12.37 21.61
N ASN A 334 8.74 -12.74 22.18
CA ASN A 334 10.07 -12.52 21.61
C ASN A 334 10.35 -11.04 21.28
N ALA A 335 9.91 -10.13 22.15
CA ALA A 335 10.12 -8.70 21.97
C ALA A 335 10.40 -8.03 23.32
N LYS A 336 11.39 -7.13 23.34
CA LYS A 336 11.58 -6.21 24.46
C LYS A 336 10.91 -4.90 24.11
N VAL A 337 9.79 -4.62 24.78
CA VAL A 337 8.96 -3.44 24.51
C VAL A 337 9.13 -2.42 25.63
N LEU A 338 9.36 -1.17 25.25
CA LEU A 338 9.31 -0.01 26.13
C LEU A 338 7.89 0.54 26.15
N PHE A 339 7.28 0.61 27.33
CA PHE A 339 5.95 1.16 27.53
C PHE A 339 6.02 2.55 28.16
N LYS A 340 5.27 3.53 27.63
CA LYS A 340 5.16 4.88 28.18
C LYS A 340 3.72 5.39 28.12
N GLY A 341 3.34 6.22 29.10
CA GLY A 341 2.01 6.84 29.12
C GLY A 341 0.88 5.80 29.23
N VAL A 342 -0.26 6.10 28.59
CA VAL A 342 -1.46 5.24 28.66
C VAL A 342 -1.24 3.90 27.94
N GLN A 343 -1.69 2.81 28.56
CA GLN A 343 -1.63 1.45 28.01
C GLN A 343 -2.97 0.74 28.20
N LYS A 344 -3.85 0.84 27.19
CA LYS A 344 -5.12 0.13 27.10
C LYS A 344 -5.20 -0.54 25.72
N PRO A 345 -5.09 -1.87 25.63
CA PRO A 345 -4.94 -2.84 26.72
C PRO A 345 -3.59 -2.71 27.46
N LEU A 346 -3.54 -3.24 28.70
CA LEU A 346 -2.26 -3.43 29.40
C LEU A 346 -1.46 -4.53 28.70
N THR A 347 -0.39 -4.16 28.01
CA THR A 347 0.48 -5.11 27.31
C THR A 347 1.67 -5.55 28.17
N LYS A 348 1.96 -6.84 28.16
CA LYS A 348 3.12 -7.46 28.81
C LYS A 348 3.82 -8.36 27.80
N CYS A 349 5.13 -8.23 27.69
CA CYS A 349 5.96 -9.03 26.81
C CYS A 349 6.80 -10.01 27.63
N MET A 350 6.88 -11.25 27.16
CA MET A 350 7.74 -12.30 27.71
C MET A 350 8.98 -12.49 26.85
#